data_AF-A0A3R9LGE5-F1
#
_entry.id   AF-A0A3R9LGE5-F1
#
_cell.length_a   1.000
_cell.length_b   1.000
_cell.length_c   1.000
_cell.angle_alpha   90.00
_cell.angle_beta   90.00
_cell.angle_gamma   90.00
#
_symmetry.space_group_name_H-M   'P 1'
#
loop_
_entity.id
_entity.type
_entity.pdbx_description
1 polymer ?
#
loop_
_entity_poly.entity_id
_entity_poly.type
_entity_poly.pdbx_seq_one_letter_code
_entity_poly.pdbx_strand_id
1 'polypeptide(L)'
;MKKNREKRVSHDKKKNVLLVLVGILSLAMICLGSMIGYKILQKQSYEQKIETLKNEKDQQFNAGSHKDHFRKGQAEVIVYYPLQGEEVIASVREKINQDIKEKLEDKEDLVFYYTEQLDPVLKGVVARNISKQVYDLSAAKVEEKEKTSLGKVFLTEDGKTFDLSKLFKDASKAKELLLSQIKSTLEDKKLDQTKMDQVLKNFTDQDLSSWSFDYKDSQLILYPADQVETLEEIALPISSFFDVIESSYLLEKDAELYQAYFAQKNKKVVALTFDDGPNPSTTTQALDTLAKYNVKATFFVLGKNIAGNEDLLKRMKSEGHVVGNHSWDHPVLSKLSLEDAKKQITDTEDALTKVLGSSSKLMRPPYGAITDDIRNSLDLSFIMWNVDSLDWKSKNESAILTEIQHQVRNGSIVLMHDIHGATVNALPKIIEYLKEQGYTFVTIPELLNSRLKAHEMYYDRDQ
;
A
#
# COMPACT_ATOMS: atom_id res chain seq x y z
N MET A 1 -0.37 64.20 97.22
CA MET A 1 -1.11 63.04 96.67
C MET A 1 -1.26 62.99 95.13
N LYS A 2 -0.90 64.02 94.33
CA LYS A 2 -1.05 64.00 92.85
C LYS A 2 0.05 63.23 92.07
N LYS A 3 1.31 63.25 92.51
CA LYS A 3 2.45 62.61 91.78
C LYS A 3 2.40 61.08 91.68
N ASN A 4 1.70 60.39 92.60
CA ASN A 4 1.57 58.92 92.58
C ASN A 4 0.44 58.41 91.69
N ARG A 5 -0.51 59.27 91.28
CA ARG A 5 -1.64 58.88 90.42
C ARG A 5 -1.27 58.92 88.93
N GLU A 6 -0.48 59.91 88.50
CA GLU A 6 0.05 60.00 87.12
C GLU A 6 1.06 58.89 86.78
N LYS A 7 1.93 58.51 87.74
CA LYS A 7 2.86 57.37 87.56
C LYS A 7 2.12 56.03 87.42
N ARG A 8 1.01 55.81 88.15
CA ARG A 8 0.19 54.60 88.03
C ARG A 8 -0.55 54.53 86.69
N VAL A 9 -1.16 55.64 86.24
CA VAL A 9 -1.87 55.68 84.94
C VAL A 9 -0.91 55.50 83.74
N SER A 10 0.31 56.05 83.82
CA SER A 10 1.36 55.83 82.81
C SER A 10 1.86 54.38 82.79
N HIS A 11 1.95 53.74 83.97
CA HIS A 11 2.39 52.35 84.08
C HIS A 11 1.35 51.35 83.55
N ASP A 12 0.05 51.59 83.81
CA ASP A 12 -1.05 50.78 83.26
C ASP A 12 -1.19 50.96 81.75
N LYS A 13 -0.99 52.18 81.21
CA LYS A 13 -0.96 52.41 79.75
C LYS A 13 0.18 51.62 79.08
N LYS A 14 1.39 51.65 79.67
CA LYS A 14 2.54 50.86 79.16
C LYS A 14 2.29 49.35 79.27
N LYS A 15 1.66 48.88 80.34
CA LYS A 15 1.33 47.46 80.54
C LYS A 15 0.26 46.98 79.55
N ASN A 16 -0.76 47.79 79.28
CA ASN A 16 -1.77 47.49 78.27
C ASN A 16 -1.20 47.51 76.85
N VAL A 17 -0.32 48.47 76.52
CA VAL A 17 0.41 48.48 75.24
C VAL A 17 1.30 47.24 75.09
N LEU A 18 1.99 46.82 76.16
CA LEU A 18 2.80 45.58 76.16
C LEU A 18 1.94 44.33 75.97
N LEU A 19 0.79 44.23 76.64
CA LEU A 19 -0.16 43.11 76.48
C LEU A 19 -0.74 43.05 75.06
N VAL A 20 -1.06 44.20 74.46
CA VAL A 20 -1.51 44.27 73.06
C VAL A 20 -0.39 43.85 72.10
N LEU A 21 0.84 44.31 72.32
CA LEU A 21 2.01 43.89 71.52
C LEU A 21 2.27 42.39 71.62
N VAL A 22 2.23 41.82 72.82
CA VAL A 22 2.37 40.37 73.05
C VAL A 22 1.22 39.60 72.38
N GLY A 23 -0.01 40.10 72.48
CA GLY A 23 -1.17 39.52 71.80
C GLY A 23 -1.03 39.50 70.28
N ILE A 24 -0.58 40.61 69.68
CA ILE A 24 -0.30 40.72 68.24
C ILE A 24 0.84 39.77 67.83
N LEU A 25 1.92 39.70 68.62
CA LEU A 25 3.04 38.80 68.35
C LEU A 25 2.63 37.32 68.42
N SER A 26 1.77 36.98 69.37
CA SER A 26 1.20 35.64 69.54
C SER A 26 0.32 35.26 68.35
N LEU A 27 -0.55 36.19 67.91
CA LEU A 27 -1.39 36.00 66.72
C LEU A 27 -0.53 35.83 65.46
N ALA A 28 0.51 36.66 65.31
CA ALA A 28 1.45 36.57 64.19
C ALA A 28 2.18 35.22 64.17
N MET A 29 2.62 34.71 65.33
CA MET A 29 3.24 33.37 65.44
C MET A 29 2.27 32.24 65.08
N ILE A 30 1.00 32.33 65.49
CA ILE A 30 -0.03 31.34 65.12
C ILE A 30 -0.32 31.39 63.62
N CYS A 31 -0.42 32.58 63.03
CA CYS A 31 -0.59 32.74 61.58
C CYS A 31 0.60 32.18 60.80
N LEU A 32 1.84 32.46 61.23
CA LEU A 32 3.06 31.89 60.65
C LEU A 32 3.09 30.37 60.77
N GLY A 33 2.80 29.83 61.95
CA GLY A 33 2.72 28.38 62.18
C GLY A 33 1.66 27.70 61.30
N SER A 34 0.49 28.33 61.16
CA SER A 34 -0.60 27.84 60.29
C SER A 34 -0.21 27.89 58.81
N MET A 35 0.48 28.95 58.37
CA MET A 35 0.95 29.10 56.99
C MET A 35 2.06 28.09 56.65
N ILE A 36 2.99 27.84 57.58
CA ILE A 36 4.02 26.80 57.45
C ILE A 36 3.37 25.41 57.44
N GLY A 37 2.45 25.13 58.36
CA GLY A 37 1.71 23.87 58.42
C GLY A 37 0.91 23.60 57.14
N TYR A 38 0.25 24.62 56.58
CA TYR A 38 -0.45 24.53 55.29
C TYR A 38 0.51 24.18 54.15
N LYS A 39 1.67 24.84 54.06
CA LYS A 39 2.69 24.53 53.04
C LYS A 39 3.24 23.11 53.16
N ILE A 40 3.44 22.61 54.39
CA ILE A 40 3.91 21.23 54.63
C ILE A 40 2.85 20.22 54.17
N LEU A 41 1.58 20.43 54.52
CA LEU A 41 0.48 19.56 54.09
C LEU A 41 0.31 19.58 52.57
N GLN A 42 0.43 20.75 51.94
CA GLN A 42 0.37 20.87 50.48
C GLN A 42 1.53 20.12 49.82
N LYS A 43 2.74 20.21 50.38
CA LYS A 43 3.90 19.44 49.91
C LYS A 43 3.70 17.93 50.06
N GLN A 44 3.20 17.46 51.21
CA GLN A 44 2.91 16.03 51.43
C GLN A 44 1.83 15.51 50.47
N SER A 45 0.74 16.25 50.28
CA SER A 45 -0.31 15.88 49.34
C SER A 45 0.21 15.84 47.90
N TYR A 46 1.10 16.76 47.54
CA TYR A 46 1.76 16.79 46.24
C TYR A 46 2.68 15.59 46.02
N GLU A 47 3.56 15.27 46.97
CA GLU A 47 4.42 14.07 46.93
C GLU A 47 3.59 12.78 46.86
N GLN A 48 2.48 12.70 47.59
CA GLN A 48 1.59 11.54 47.57
C GLN A 48 0.91 11.36 46.20
N LYS A 49 0.56 12.43 45.48
CA LYS A 49 0.01 12.34 44.12
C LYS A 49 1.03 11.80 43.13
N ILE A 50 2.28 12.26 43.19
CA ILE A 50 3.37 11.73 42.37
C ILE A 50 3.55 10.24 42.62
N GLU A 51 3.59 9.83 43.89
CA GLU A 51 3.77 8.43 44.26
C GLU A 51 2.58 7.56 43.81
N THR A 52 1.36 8.08 43.93
CA THR A 52 0.15 7.38 43.42
C THR A 52 0.25 7.16 41.91
N LEU A 53 0.63 8.19 41.16
CA LEU A 53 0.79 8.10 39.71
C LEU A 53 1.88 7.11 39.30
N LYS A 54 3.02 7.08 40.00
CA LYS A 54 4.08 6.09 39.78
C LYS A 54 3.56 4.67 40.03
N ASN A 55 2.84 4.46 41.13
CA ASN A 55 2.24 3.17 41.46
C ASN A 55 1.19 2.73 40.44
N GLU A 56 0.34 3.63 39.94
CA GLU A 56 -0.62 3.33 38.87
C GLU A 56 0.10 2.87 37.59
N LYS A 57 1.19 3.55 37.21
CA LYS A 57 1.98 3.17 36.03
C LYS A 57 2.74 1.87 36.24
N ASP A 58 3.28 1.63 37.44
CA ASP A 58 3.92 0.36 37.79
C ASP A 58 2.92 -0.80 37.71
N GLN A 59 1.70 -0.63 38.24
CA GLN A 59 0.63 -1.64 38.14
C GLN A 59 0.25 -1.95 36.70
N GLN A 60 0.26 -0.95 35.82
CA GLN A 60 -0.11 -1.11 34.40
C GLN A 60 1.02 -1.71 33.55
N PHE A 61 2.27 -1.30 33.76
CA PHE A 61 3.34 -1.52 32.77
C PHE A 61 4.58 -2.25 33.30
N ASN A 62 4.72 -2.46 34.61
CA ASN A 62 5.90 -3.13 35.16
C ASN A 62 5.93 -4.63 34.82
N ALA A 63 4.77 -5.27 34.71
CA ALA A 63 4.69 -6.68 34.32
C ALA A 63 5.12 -6.87 32.85
N GLY A 64 6.12 -7.73 32.62
CA GLY A 64 6.65 -7.98 31.27
C GLY A 64 7.52 -6.85 30.72
N SER A 65 8.02 -5.97 31.57
CA SER A 65 8.91 -4.87 31.19
C SER A 65 10.17 -4.80 32.07
N HIS A 66 11.24 -4.26 31.52
CA HIS A 66 12.38 -3.77 32.30
C HIS A 66 12.14 -2.29 32.63
N LYS A 67 12.06 -1.97 33.92
CA LYS A 67 11.85 -0.60 34.39
C LYS A 67 13.19 0.11 34.61
N ASP A 68 13.42 1.18 33.85
CA ASP A 68 14.47 2.15 34.11
C ASP A 68 13.89 3.39 34.78
N HIS A 69 14.64 3.96 35.72
CA HIS A 69 14.27 5.19 36.40
C HIS A 69 15.52 6.06 36.61
N PHE A 70 15.52 7.26 36.05
CA PHE A 70 16.63 8.21 36.16
C PHE A 70 16.14 9.65 36.05
N ARG A 71 17.05 10.60 36.30
CA ARG A 71 16.83 12.02 36.03
C ARG A 71 17.68 12.49 34.86
N LYS A 72 17.11 13.34 34.01
CA LYS A 72 17.84 14.04 32.95
C LYS A 72 17.50 15.53 33.05
N GLY A 73 18.46 16.30 33.54
CA GLY A 73 18.19 17.68 33.94
C GLY A 73 17.22 17.74 35.13
N GLN A 74 16.16 18.52 34.99
CA GLN A 74 15.07 18.64 35.98
C GLN A 74 13.97 17.58 35.80
N ALA A 75 13.94 16.88 34.66
CA ALA A 75 12.93 15.87 34.39
C ALA A 75 13.24 14.54 35.10
N GLU A 76 12.23 13.96 35.74
CA GLU A 76 12.24 12.59 36.25
C GLU A 76 11.65 11.66 35.20
N VAL A 77 12.41 10.66 34.77
CA VAL A 77 12.06 9.79 33.63
C VAL A 77 11.92 8.35 34.11
N ILE A 78 10.77 7.74 33.85
CA ILE A 78 10.48 6.34 34.10
C ILE A 78 10.16 5.66 32.77
N VAL A 79 10.91 4.62 32.43
CA VAL A 79 10.76 3.89 31.17
C VAL A 79 10.42 2.43 31.47
N TYR A 80 9.37 1.92 30.84
CA TYR A 80 9.00 0.51 30.86
C TYR A 80 9.34 -0.11 29.50
N TYR A 81 10.54 -0.66 29.37
CA TYR A 81 10.95 -1.33 28.14
C TYR A 81 10.30 -2.71 28.05
N PRO A 82 9.53 -3.02 26.99
CA PRO A 82 8.90 -4.33 26.88
C PRO A 82 9.94 -5.43 26.71
N LEU A 83 9.69 -6.56 27.37
CA LEU A 83 10.53 -7.76 27.31
C LEU A 83 10.02 -8.76 26.28
N GLN A 84 10.96 -9.42 25.61
CA GLN A 84 10.81 -10.63 24.83
C GLN A 84 11.52 -11.75 25.60
N GLY A 85 10.76 -12.58 26.31
CA GLY A 85 11.34 -13.48 27.31
C GLY A 85 12.01 -12.68 28.42
N GLU A 86 13.33 -12.73 28.51
CA GLU A 86 14.13 -11.98 29.47
C GLU A 86 14.88 -10.77 28.86
N GLU A 87 14.85 -10.61 27.53
CA GLU A 87 15.58 -9.56 26.84
C GLU A 87 14.69 -8.37 26.48
N VAL A 88 15.25 -7.15 26.53
CA VAL A 88 14.55 -5.95 26.09
C VAL A 88 14.50 -5.88 24.57
N ILE A 89 13.33 -5.57 24.02
CA ILE A 89 13.16 -5.37 22.57
C ILE A 89 13.97 -4.14 22.12
N ALA A 90 15.05 -4.41 21.38
CA ALA A 90 16.05 -3.40 21.00
C ALA A 90 15.47 -2.23 20.20
N SER A 91 14.60 -2.51 19.23
CA SER A 91 13.97 -1.48 18.38
C SER A 91 13.12 -0.48 19.17
N VAL A 92 12.41 -0.96 20.20
CA VAL A 92 11.65 -0.07 21.11
C VAL A 92 12.59 0.77 21.96
N ARG A 93 13.64 0.14 22.51
CA ARG A 93 14.65 0.84 23.32
C ARG A 93 15.31 1.96 22.52
N GLU A 94 15.72 1.68 21.28
CA GLU A 94 16.35 2.67 20.40
C GLU A 94 15.44 3.87 20.13
N LYS A 95 14.15 3.62 19.83
CA LYS A 95 13.18 4.69 19.57
C LYS A 95 12.95 5.58 20.80
N ILE A 96 12.78 4.97 21.98
CA ILE A 96 12.62 5.71 23.24
C ILE A 96 13.89 6.52 23.56
N ASN A 97 15.07 5.90 23.45
CA ASN A 97 16.33 6.58 23.71
C ASN A 97 16.60 7.75 22.75
N GLN A 98 16.17 7.63 21.50
CA GLN A 98 16.23 8.72 20.53
C GLN A 98 15.33 9.90 20.95
N ASP A 99 14.08 9.66 21.33
CA ASP A 99 13.19 10.72 21.83
C ASP A 99 13.75 11.39 23.09
N ILE A 100 14.25 10.58 24.03
CA ILE A 100 14.90 11.07 25.25
C ILE A 100 16.09 11.96 24.90
N LYS A 101 16.89 11.60 23.88
CA LYS A 101 18.06 12.37 23.45
C LYS A 101 17.67 13.69 22.76
N GLU A 102 16.69 13.66 21.87
CA GLU A 102 16.40 14.75 20.92
C GLU A 102 15.27 15.69 21.37
N LYS A 103 14.25 15.17 22.07
CA LYS A 103 12.97 15.86 22.32
C LYS A 103 12.61 16.02 23.79
N LEU A 104 13.38 15.45 24.73
CA LEU A 104 13.12 15.66 26.16
C LEU A 104 13.52 17.07 26.60
N GLU A 105 12.56 17.84 27.11
CA GLU A 105 12.80 19.18 27.65
C GLU A 105 13.45 19.11 29.05
N ASP A 106 14.34 20.07 29.35
CA ASP A 106 14.90 20.24 30.70
C ASP A 106 13.95 21.08 31.57
N LYS A 107 12.85 20.45 32.00
CA LYS A 107 11.80 21.05 32.85
C LYS A 107 11.51 20.15 34.04
N GLU A 108 10.91 20.71 35.08
CA GLU A 108 10.39 19.97 36.23
C GLU A 108 9.14 19.18 35.80
N ASP A 109 9.37 18.07 35.10
CA ASP A 109 8.35 17.17 34.54
C ASP A 109 8.57 15.74 35.05
N LEU A 110 7.50 14.96 35.16
CA LEU A 110 7.53 13.50 35.31
C LEU A 110 7.12 12.85 34.00
N VAL A 111 8.05 12.11 33.39
CA VAL A 111 7.89 11.56 32.04
C VAL A 111 7.87 10.04 32.09
N PHE A 112 6.84 9.45 31.49
CA PHE A 112 6.69 8.02 31.34
C PHE A 112 6.83 7.61 29.88
N TYR A 113 7.60 6.55 29.64
CA TYR A 113 7.64 5.84 28.35
C TYR A 113 7.19 4.41 28.57
N TYR A 114 6.26 3.92 27.76
CA TYR A 114 5.72 2.57 27.85
C TYR A 114 5.24 2.08 26.48
N THR A 115 4.91 0.79 26.38
CA THR A 115 4.26 0.26 25.17
C THR A 115 2.88 -0.29 25.48
N GLU A 116 1.94 -0.02 24.59
CA GLU A 116 0.58 -0.56 24.62
C GLU A 116 0.46 -1.56 23.45
N GLN A 117 0.08 -2.79 23.74
CA GLN A 117 -0.24 -3.76 22.68
C GLN A 117 -1.52 -3.32 21.98
N LEU A 118 -1.49 -3.34 20.64
CA LEU A 118 -2.64 -3.06 19.80
C LEU A 118 -3.29 -4.36 19.34
N ASP A 119 -4.50 -4.24 18.81
CA ASP A 119 -5.16 -5.37 18.17
C ASP A 119 -4.31 -5.90 17.01
N PRO A 120 -4.25 -7.24 16.82
CA PRO A 120 -3.48 -7.83 15.75
C PRO A 120 -4.09 -7.45 14.40
N VAL A 121 -3.25 -6.90 13.53
CA VAL A 121 -3.61 -6.54 12.15
C VAL A 121 -3.03 -7.53 11.12
N LEU A 122 -2.07 -8.34 11.56
CA LEU A 122 -1.44 -9.40 10.78
C LEU A 122 -1.33 -10.66 11.66
N LYS A 123 -1.48 -11.83 11.05
CA LYS A 123 -1.41 -13.12 11.75
C LYS A 123 0.01 -13.39 12.24
N GLY A 124 0.17 -13.74 13.51
CA GLY A 124 1.48 -14.02 14.12
C GLY A 124 2.39 -12.79 14.29
N VAL A 125 1.83 -11.58 14.15
CA VAL A 125 2.54 -10.31 14.33
C VAL A 125 1.80 -9.47 15.37
N VAL A 126 2.53 -9.06 16.40
CA VAL A 126 2.06 -8.21 17.48
C VAL A 126 2.47 -6.76 17.18
N ALA A 127 1.49 -5.87 17.10
CA ALA A 127 1.73 -4.44 17.01
C ALA A 127 1.76 -3.81 18.42
N ARG A 128 2.75 -2.96 18.68
CA ARG A 128 2.86 -2.18 19.92
C ARG A 128 3.00 -0.71 19.61
N ASN A 129 2.17 0.11 20.23
CA ASN A 129 2.30 1.56 20.22
C ASN A 129 3.33 1.96 21.27
N ILE A 130 4.31 2.79 20.90
CA ILE A 130 5.30 3.35 21.82
C ILE A 130 4.75 4.70 22.29
N SER A 131 4.42 4.81 23.57
CA SER A 131 3.75 5.97 24.13
C SER A 131 4.70 6.76 25.04
N LYS A 132 4.64 8.09 24.92
CA LYS A 132 5.23 9.07 25.84
C LYS A 132 4.11 9.80 26.56
N GLN A 133 4.23 9.96 27.87
CA GLN A 133 3.29 10.72 28.67
C GLN A 133 4.05 11.65 29.62
N VAL A 134 3.73 12.94 29.59
CA VAL A 134 4.41 14.00 30.35
C VAL A 134 3.45 14.62 31.33
N TYR A 135 3.87 14.68 32.60
CA TYR A 135 3.16 15.37 33.67
C TYR A 135 3.97 16.58 34.11
N ASP A 136 3.35 17.75 34.09
CA ASP A 136 3.93 18.99 34.60
C ASP A 136 3.93 18.91 36.14
N LEU A 137 5.11 19.05 36.74
CA LEU A 137 5.34 19.07 38.18
C LEU A 137 5.57 20.51 38.70
N SER A 138 5.60 21.50 37.82
CA SER A 138 5.77 22.90 38.20
C SER A 138 4.57 23.43 39.00
N ALA A 139 4.82 24.44 39.83
CA ALA A 139 3.82 25.07 40.69
C ALA A 139 3.07 24.12 41.66
N ALA A 140 3.67 22.98 42.03
CA ALA A 140 3.09 21.98 42.94
C ALA A 140 1.75 21.40 42.47
N LYS A 141 1.61 21.22 41.15
CA LYS A 141 0.49 20.54 40.50
C LYS A 141 0.99 19.26 39.83
N VAL A 142 0.09 18.28 39.67
CA VAL A 142 0.35 17.05 38.90
C VAL A 142 -0.72 17.01 37.82
N GLU A 143 -0.43 17.60 36.67
CA GLU A 143 -1.36 17.71 35.53
C GLU A 143 -0.71 17.06 34.30
N GLU A 144 -1.48 16.22 33.59
CA GLU A 144 -1.02 15.65 32.32
C GLU A 144 -0.95 16.76 31.27
N LYS A 145 0.25 16.96 30.71
CA LYS A 145 0.54 17.98 29.68
C LYS A 145 0.48 17.39 28.28
N GLU A 146 0.89 16.15 28.13
CA GLU A 146 1.09 15.52 26.83
C GLU A 146 0.94 13.99 26.94
N LYS A 147 0.20 13.39 25.99
CA LYS A 147 0.29 11.97 25.66
C LYS A 147 0.51 11.84 24.15
N THR A 148 1.67 11.35 23.74
CA THR A 148 2.08 11.24 22.33
C THR A 148 2.49 9.82 21.97
N SER A 149 2.18 9.41 20.73
CA SER A 149 2.74 8.20 20.14
C SER A 149 4.09 8.55 19.48
N LEU A 150 5.12 7.80 19.81
CA LEU A 150 6.44 7.87 19.17
C LEU A 150 6.53 6.97 17.93
N GLY A 151 5.43 6.28 17.60
CA GLY A 151 5.32 5.34 16.50
C GLY A 151 4.90 3.95 16.96
N LYS A 152 4.74 3.07 15.97
CA LYS A 152 4.41 1.66 16.17
C LYS A 152 5.64 0.80 15.89
N VAL A 153 5.74 -0.31 16.61
CA VAL A 153 6.64 -1.42 16.26
C VAL A 153 5.80 -2.65 16.00
N PHE A 154 6.18 -3.42 14.99
CA PHE A 154 5.62 -4.73 14.72
C PHE A 154 6.66 -5.77 15.10
N LEU A 155 6.21 -6.81 15.79
CA LEU A 155 7.06 -7.88 16.30
C LEU A 155 6.42 -9.21 15.94
N THR A 156 7.21 -10.23 15.64
CA THR A 156 6.74 -11.61 15.59
C THR A 156 6.33 -12.09 16.99
N GLU A 157 5.67 -13.24 17.12
CA GLU A 157 5.29 -13.82 18.44
C GLU A 157 6.51 -14.13 19.33
N ASP A 158 7.46 -14.88 18.79
CA ASP A 158 8.82 -14.38 18.53
C ASP A 158 9.38 -13.34 19.49
N GLY A 159 9.02 -12.08 19.21
CA GLY A 159 9.51 -10.80 19.71
C GLY A 159 10.56 -10.13 18.83
N LYS A 160 10.94 -10.75 17.71
CA LYS A 160 11.83 -10.13 16.71
C LYS A 160 11.09 -9.05 15.93
N THR A 161 11.82 -8.00 15.54
CA THR A 161 11.28 -6.94 14.67
C THR A 161 10.67 -7.52 13.41
N PHE A 162 9.43 -7.13 13.10
CA PHE A 162 8.74 -7.39 11.85
C PHE A 162 8.71 -6.10 11.03
N ASP A 163 9.56 -6.01 10.01
CA ASP A 163 9.57 -4.88 9.09
C ASP A 163 8.75 -5.18 7.81
N LEU A 164 8.47 -4.15 7.03
CA LEU A 164 7.60 -4.26 5.85
C LEU A 164 8.11 -5.27 4.80
N SER A 165 9.43 -5.48 4.70
CA SER A 165 9.98 -6.42 3.72
C SER A 165 9.53 -7.87 3.99
N LYS A 166 9.24 -8.21 5.24
CA LYS A 166 8.80 -9.55 5.66
C LYS A 166 7.36 -9.87 5.30
N LEU A 167 6.55 -8.86 4.94
CA LEU A 167 5.19 -9.06 4.44
C LEU A 167 5.17 -9.67 3.04
N PHE A 168 6.31 -9.71 2.35
CA PHE A 168 6.42 -10.15 0.96
C PHE A 168 7.38 -11.32 0.80
N LYS A 169 7.08 -12.20 -0.16
CA LYS A 169 7.93 -13.32 -0.59
C LYS A 169 9.19 -12.84 -1.33
N ASP A 170 9.06 -11.71 -2.04
CA ASP A 170 10.12 -11.06 -2.79
C ASP A 170 10.07 -9.55 -2.49
N ALA A 171 10.98 -9.10 -1.62
CA ALA A 171 11.03 -7.71 -1.17
C ALA A 171 11.43 -6.73 -2.29
N SER A 172 12.27 -7.15 -3.24
CA SER A 172 12.69 -6.30 -4.35
C SER A 172 11.54 -6.04 -5.30
N LYS A 173 10.83 -7.11 -5.72
CA LYS A 173 9.65 -6.99 -6.56
C LYS A 173 8.51 -6.25 -5.86
N ALA A 174 8.34 -6.47 -4.56
CA ALA A 174 7.37 -5.73 -3.77
C ALA A 174 7.68 -4.23 -3.72
N LYS A 175 8.96 -3.84 -3.54
CA LYS A 175 9.36 -2.43 -3.56
C LYS A 175 9.05 -1.77 -4.90
N GLU A 176 9.31 -2.45 -6.03
CA GLU A 176 8.97 -1.95 -7.37
C GLU A 176 7.46 -1.72 -7.52
N LEU A 177 6.64 -2.70 -7.12
CA LEU A 177 5.18 -2.60 -7.16
C LEU A 177 4.66 -1.50 -6.23
N LEU A 178 5.21 -1.37 -5.02
CA LEU A 178 4.86 -0.31 -4.07
C LEU A 178 5.15 1.06 -4.66
N LEU A 179 6.33 1.29 -5.26
CA LEU A 179 6.67 2.56 -5.90
C LEU A 179 5.74 2.89 -7.06
N SER A 180 5.37 1.89 -7.87
CA SER A 180 4.39 2.06 -8.95
C SER A 180 3.01 2.44 -8.43
N GLN A 181 2.50 1.75 -7.39
CA GLN A 181 1.20 2.05 -6.78
C GLN A 181 1.19 3.39 -6.04
N ILE A 182 2.30 3.77 -5.39
CA ILE A 182 2.49 5.10 -4.80
C ILE A 182 2.37 6.15 -5.89
N LYS A 183 3.12 6.02 -6.99
CA LYS A 183 3.08 6.97 -8.12
C LYS A 183 1.66 7.16 -8.65
N SER A 184 0.96 6.06 -8.95
CA SER A 184 -0.43 6.09 -9.43
C SER A 184 -1.38 6.75 -8.42
N THR A 185 -1.23 6.46 -7.13
CA THR A 185 -2.05 7.08 -6.08
C THR A 185 -1.81 8.60 -5.98
N LEU A 186 -0.57 9.05 -6.18
CA LEU A 186 -0.22 10.48 -6.16
C LEU A 186 -0.76 11.21 -7.40
N GLU A 187 -0.71 10.56 -8.56
CA GLU A 187 -1.33 11.02 -9.82
C GLU A 187 -2.85 11.21 -9.65
N ASP A 188 -3.54 10.23 -9.07
CA ASP A 188 -4.98 10.29 -8.82
C ASP A 188 -5.36 11.42 -7.86
N LYS A 189 -4.48 11.70 -6.87
CA LYS A 189 -4.62 12.85 -5.97
C LYS A 189 -4.27 14.19 -6.62
N LYS A 190 -3.86 14.20 -7.89
CA LYS A 190 -3.49 15.39 -8.68
C LYS A 190 -2.40 16.23 -8.00
N LEU A 191 -1.43 15.55 -7.40
CA LEU A 191 -0.28 16.22 -6.79
C LEU A 191 0.62 16.83 -7.87
N ASP A 192 1.29 17.94 -7.56
CA ASP A 192 2.26 18.55 -8.49
C ASP A 192 3.46 17.62 -8.75
N GLN A 193 3.96 17.60 -9.99
CA GLN A 193 5.03 16.70 -10.42
C GLN A 193 6.28 16.81 -9.54
N THR A 194 6.68 18.03 -9.16
CA THR A 194 7.88 18.26 -8.34
C THR A 194 7.76 17.60 -6.97
N LYS A 195 6.54 17.64 -6.41
CA LYS A 195 6.24 17.06 -5.11
C LYS A 195 6.12 15.54 -5.20
N MET A 196 5.53 15.04 -6.27
CA MET A 196 5.50 13.59 -6.53
C MET A 196 6.91 13.02 -6.60
N ASP A 197 7.80 13.68 -7.35
CA ASP A 197 9.19 13.25 -7.49
C ASP A 197 9.91 13.27 -6.14
N GLN A 198 9.65 14.27 -5.30
CA GLN A 198 10.18 14.32 -3.92
C GLN A 198 9.70 13.14 -3.07
N VAL A 199 8.39 12.87 -3.05
CA VAL A 199 7.81 11.74 -2.28
C VAL A 199 8.36 10.40 -2.78
N LEU A 200 8.39 10.19 -4.09
CA LEU A 200 8.92 8.96 -4.70
C LEU A 200 10.40 8.77 -4.40
N LYS A 201 11.20 9.83 -4.44
CA LYS A 201 12.62 9.78 -4.09
C LYS A 201 12.83 9.38 -2.63
N ASN A 202 12.02 9.90 -1.71
CA ASN A 202 12.08 9.57 -0.29
C ASN A 202 11.89 8.07 -0.02
N PHE A 203 11.01 7.41 -0.78
CA PHE A 203 10.81 5.97 -0.73
C PHE A 203 11.92 5.20 -1.48
N THR A 204 12.30 5.67 -2.67
CA THR A 204 13.28 5.00 -3.55
C THR A 204 14.64 4.86 -2.87
N ASP A 205 15.12 5.92 -2.23
CA ASP A 205 16.45 6.00 -1.60
C ASP A 205 16.57 5.13 -0.33
N GLN A 206 15.45 4.63 0.21
CA GLN A 206 15.40 3.85 1.45
C GLN A 206 15.19 2.36 1.22
N ASP A 207 15.79 1.51 2.05
CA ASP A 207 15.48 0.08 2.06
C ASP A 207 14.05 -0.18 2.52
N LEU A 208 13.38 -1.19 1.94
CA LEU A 208 11.98 -1.49 2.28
C LEU A 208 11.80 -1.80 3.78
N SER A 209 12.82 -2.34 4.43
CA SER A 209 12.81 -2.64 5.88
C SER A 209 12.83 -1.39 6.76
N SER A 210 13.19 -0.21 6.24
CA SER A 210 13.17 1.05 7.00
C SER A 210 11.87 1.82 6.84
N TRP A 211 10.98 1.39 5.94
CA TRP A 211 9.72 2.08 5.68
C TRP A 211 8.77 1.91 6.87
N SER A 212 8.28 3.04 7.37
CA SER A 212 7.21 3.04 8.37
C SER A 212 5.89 2.69 7.68
N PHE A 213 5.17 1.73 8.26
CA PHE A 213 3.90 1.27 7.72
C PHE A 213 2.87 1.01 8.83
N ASP A 214 1.61 0.92 8.41
CA ASP A 214 0.51 0.39 9.19
C ASP A 214 -0.35 -0.51 8.29
N TYR A 215 -1.23 -1.28 8.91
CA TYR A 215 -2.16 -2.15 8.19
C TYR A 215 -3.55 -1.99 8.75
N LYS A 216 -4.49 -1.57 7.91
CA LYS A 216 -5.87 -1.33 8.34
C LYS A 216 -6.82 -1.50 7.17
N ASP A 217 -7.98 -2.10 7.43
CA ASP A 217 -9.09 -2.19 6.47
C ASP A 217 -8.67 -2.74 5.09
N SER A 218 -7.84 -3.78 5.08
CA SER A 218 -7.31 -4.39 3.85
C SER A 218 -6.41 -3.45 3.03
N GLN A 219 -5.80 -2.46 3.68
CA GLN A 219 -4.89 -1.49 3.08
C GLN A 219 -3.56 -1.47 3.84
N LEU A 220 -2.49 -1.39 3.07
CA LEU A 220 -1.16 -1.05 3.54
C LEU A 220 -1.05 0.47 3.58
N ILE A 221 -0.78 1.04 4.74
CA ILE A 221 -0.63 2.48 4.93
C ILE A 221 0.86 2.77 5.06
N LEU A 222 1.35 3.73 4.27
CA LEU A 222 2.76 4.15 4.26
C LEU A 222 2.88 5.62 4.65
N TYR A 223 3.96 5.94 5.34
CA TYR A 223 4.25 7.30 5.81
C TYR A 223 5.49 7.86 5.10
N PRO A 224 5.35 8.95 4.32
CA PRO A 224 6.50 9.65 3.76
C PRO A 224 7.42 10.18 4.89
N ALA A 225 8.73 10.07 4.71
CA ALA A 225 9.71 10.51 5.73
C ALA A 225 9.69 12.03 5.96
N ASP A 226 9.51 12.80 4.87
CA ASP A 226 9.29 14.23 4.94
C ASP A 226 7.80 14.51 4.75
N GLN A 227 7.23 15.35 5.63
CA GLN A 227 5.88 15.87 5.45
C GLN A 227 5.87 16.82 4.25
N VAL A 228 5.61 16.28 3.06
CA VAL A 228 5.32 17.06 1.86
C VAL A 228 3.83 17.43 1.92
N GLU A 229 3.52 18.66 2.35
CA GLU A 229 2.14 19.16 2.52
C GLU A 229 1.28 18.36 3.54
N THR A 230 -0.05 18.35 3.34
CA THR A 230 -1.08 17.60 4.08
C THR A 230 -1.08 16.09 3.78
N LEU A 231 -0.09 15.58 3.06
CA LEU A 231 0.01 14.15 2.75
C LEU A 231 0.66 13.40 3.93
N GLU A 232 -0.15 13.12 4.94
CA GLU A 232 0.30 12.40 6.13
C GLU A 232 0.50 10.90 5.86
N GLU A 233 -0.33 10.31 5.00
CA GLU A 233 -0.30 8.88 4.70
C GLU A 233 -0.71 8.55 3.26
N ILE A 234 -0.21 7.40 2.79
CA ILE A 234 -0.54 6.82 1.49
C ILE A 234 -1.11 5.42 1.75
N ALA A 235 -2.40 5.26 1.51
CA ALA A 235 -3.10 3.99 1.71
C ALA A 235 -3.22 3.25 0.37
N LEU A 236 -2.71 2.02 0.34
CA LEU A 236 -2.62 1.18 -0.85
C LEU A 236 -3.40 -0.12 -0.61
N PRO A 237 -4.30 -0.54 -1.51
CA PRO A 237 -5.07 -1.76 -1.30
C PRO A 237 -4.16 -2.99 -1.32
N ILE A 238 -4.30 -3.88 -0.32
CA ILE A 238 -3.43 -5.05 -0.19
C ILE A 238 -3.51 -6.00 -1.39
N SER A 239 -4.67 -6.00 -2.07
CA SER A 239 -4.91 -6.80 -3.28
C SER A 239 -3.97 -6.47 -4.43
N SER A 240 -3.45 -5.24 -4.51
CA SER A 240 -2.45 -4.85 -5.52
C SER A 240 -1.12 -5.58 -5.35
N PHE A 241 -0.90 -6.25 -4.22
CA PHE A 241 0.35 -6.93 -3.90
C PHE A 241 0.20 -8.45 -3.74
N PHE A 242 -0.97 -9.03 -4.04
CA PHE A 242 -1.20 -10.47 -3.89
C PHE A 242 -0.24 -11.35 -4.72
N ASP A 243 0.34 -10.81 -5.79
CA ASP A 243 1.38 -11.45 -6.59
C ASP A 243 2.66 -11.78 -5.79
N VAL A 244 2.98 -10.96 -4.80
CA VAL A 244 4.25 -11.01 -4.06
C VAL A 244 4.06 -11.15 -2.55
N ILE A 245 2.83 -11.12 -2.05
CA ILE A 245 2.54 -11.18 -0.62
C ILE A 245 2.85 -12.55 0.00
N GLU A 246 3.36 -12.54 1.23
CA GLU A 246 3.42 -13.71 2.09
C GLU A 246 2.08 -13.91 2.79
N SER A 247 1.18 -14.66 2.14
CA SER A 247 -0.22 -14.83 2.54
C SER A 247 -0.41 -15.43 3.93
N SER A 248 0.62 -16.07 4.51
CA SER A 248 0.54 -16.61 5.87
C SER A 248 0.36 -15.54 6.96
N TYR A 249 0.68 -14.27 6.67
CA TYR A 249 0.44 -13.13 7.57
C TYR A 249 -0.97 -12.53 7.46
N LEU A 250 -1.78 -12.93 6.48
CA LEU A 250 -3.12 -12.38 6.31
C LEU A 250 -4.08 -12.94 7.37
N LEU A 251 -4.87 -12.06 7.98
CA LEU A 251 -5.99 -12.44 8.84
C LEU A 251 -7.18 -12.92 7.99
N GLU A 252 -8.19 -13.50 8.64
CA GLU A 252 -9.30 -14.22 8.00
C GLU A 252 -9.91 -13.49 6.79
N LYS A 253 -10.31 -12.22 6.95
CA LYS A 253 -10.89 -11.41 5.87
C LYS A 253 -9.97 -11.28 4.65
N ASP A 254 -8.70 -10.93 4.87
CA ASP A 254 -7.75 -10.71 3.77
C ASP A 254 -7.25 -12.03 3.17
N ALA A 255 -7.23 -13.10 3.98
CA ALA A 255 -6.97 -14.45 3.50
C ALA A 255 -8.09 -14.92 2.56
N GLU A 256 -9.36 -14.63 2.84
CA GLU A 256 -10.47 -14.92 1.92
C GLU A 256 -10.34 -14.15 0.59
N LEU A 257 -10.00 -12.86 0.66
CA LEU A 257 -9.71 -12.05 -0.54
C LEU A 257 -8.56 -12.66 -1.36
N TYR A 258 -7.49 -13.09 -0.68
CA TYR A 258 -6.36 -13.76 -1.31
C TYR A 258 -6.76 -15.08 -1.95
N GLN A 259 -7.60 -15.90 -1.29
CA GLN A 259 -8.09 -17.16 -1.86
C GLN A 259 -8.93 -16.92 -3.12
N ALA A 260 -9.80 -15.91 -3.11
CA ALA A 260 -10.58 -15.55 -4.30
C ALA A 260 -9.67 -15.11 -5.47
N TYR A 261 -8.67 -14.27 -5.18
CA TYR A 261 -7.65 -13.88 -6.15
C TYR A 261 -6.87 -15.09 -6.68
N PHE A 262 -6.42 -15.97 -5.79
CA PHE A 262 -5.63 -17.16 -6.15
C PHE A 262 -6.44 -18.15 -6.98
N ALA A 263 -7.71 -18.36 -6.64
CA ALA A 263 -8.63 -19.17 -7.42
C ALA A 263 -8.83 -18.59 -8.83
N GLN A 264 -9.02 -17.27 -8.95
CA GLN A 264 -9.14 -16.59 -10.23
C GLN A 264 -7.85 -16.72 -11.06
N LYS A 265 -6.70 -16.48 -10.44
CA LYS A 265 -5.38 -16.60 -11.07
C LYS A 265 -5.08 -18.01 -11.56
N ASN A 266 -5.54 -19.02 -10.84
CA ASN A 266 -5.37 -20.42 -11.23
C ASN A 266 -6.42 -20.95 -12.20
N LYS A 267 -7.38 -20.14 -12.65
CA LYS A 267 -8.27 -20.55 -13.74
C LYS A 267 -7.44 -20.79 -15.00
N LYS A 268 -7.47 -22.03 -15.50
CA LYS A 268 -6.86 -22.45 -16.76
C LYS A 268 -7.68 -21.92 -17.93
N VAL A 269 -7.44 -20.67 -18.29
CA VAL A 269 -8.02 -20.04 -19.50
C VAL A 269 -6.91 -19.65 -20.45
N VAL A 270 -7.19 -19.71 -21.75
CA VAL A 270 -6.25 -19.33 -22.82
C VAL A 270 -7.00 -18.63 -23.95
N ALA A 271 -6.43 -17.55 -24.47
CA ALA A 271 -6.95 -16.85 -25.65
C ALA A 271 -6.08 -17.15 -26.86
N LEU A 272 -6.64 -17.87 -27.83
CA LEU A 272 -6.01 -18.00 -29.15
C LEU A 272 -6.29 -16.74 -29.96
N THR A 273 -5.23 -16.17 -30.52
CA THR A 273 -5.31 -14.96 -31.35
C THR A 273 -4.60 -15.15 -32.68
N PHE A 274 -5.15 -14.53 -33.73
CA PHE A 274 -4.64 -14.65 -35.10
C PHE A 274 -4.44 -13.27 -35.73
N ASP A 275 -3.25 -13.02 -36.26
CA ASP A 275 -2.86 -11.74 -36.85
C ASP A 275 -2.77 -11.83 -38.40
N ASP A 276 -2.72 -10.66 -39.04
CA ASP A 276 -2.52 -10.40 -40.49
C ASP A 276 -3.67 -10.74 -41.45
N GLY A 277 -4.68 -11.47 -40.98
CA GLY A 277 -5.85 -11.82 -41.78
C GLY A 277 -6.72 -10.61 -42.21
N PRO A 278 -7.85 -10.88 -42.89
CA PRO A 278 -8.27 -12.18 -43.38
C PRO A 278 -7.51 -12.62 -44.64
N ASN A 279 -7.25 -13.92 -44.75
CA ASN A 279 -6.87 -14.59 -45.99
C ASN A 279 -7.96 -15.62 -46.35
N PRO A 280 -8.70 -15.43 -47.46
CA PRO A 280 -9.86 -16.25 -47.79
C PRO A 280 -9.59 -17.76 -47.84
N SER A 281 -8.35 -18.17 -48.18
CA SER A 281 -7.99 -19.59 -48.28
C SER A 281 -7.73 -20.24 -46.93
N THR A 282 -7.01 -19.57 -46.03
CA THR A 282 -6.54 -20.16 -44.77
C THR A 282 -7.40 -19.76 -43.58
N THR A 283 -7.89 -18.53 -43.52
CA THR A 283 -8.81 -18.05 -42.46
C THR A 283 -10.10 -18.88 -42.43
N THR A 284 -10.64 -19.22 -43.62
CA THR A 284 -11.82 -20.09 -43.73
C THR A 284 -11.60 -21.45 -43.05
N GLN A 285 -10.43 -22.06 -43.28
CA GLN A 285 -10.07 -23.35 -42.68
C GLN A 285 -9.82 -23.25 -41.17
N ALA A 286 -9.25 -22.14 -40.70
CA ALA A 286 -9.10 -21.86 -39.28
C ALA A 286 -10.49 -21.77 -38.60
N LEU A 287 -11.43 -21.03 -39.18
CA LEU A 287 -12.82 -20.93 -38.69
C LEU A 287 -13.51 -22.30 -38.65
N ASP A 288 -13.40 -23.09 -39.73
CA ASP A 288 -13.96 -24.45 -39.78
C ASP A 288 -13.41 -25.33 -38.64
N THR A 289 -12.11 -25.24 -38.38
CA THR A 289 -11.44 -25.97 -37.29
C THR A 289 -11.94 -25.49 -35.92
N LEU A 290 -11.98 -24.18 -35.68
CA LEU A 290 -12.47 -23.62 -34.42
C LEU A 290 -13.92 -24.02 -34.15
N ALA A 291 -14.78 -24.00 -35.18
CA ALA A 291 -16.16 -24.47 -35.09
C ALA A 291 -16.24 -25.96 -34.75
N LYS A 292 -15.43 -26.82 -35.40
CA LYS A 292 -15.36 -28.27 -35.12
C LYS A 292 -15.05 -28.56 -33.65
N TYR A 293 -14.15 -27.81 -33.05
CA TYR A 293 -13.79 -27.98 -31.64
C TYR A 293 -14.65 -27.14 -30.67
N ASN A 294 -15.63 -26.38 -31.17
CA ASN A 294 -16.43 -25.44 -30.39
C ASN A 294 -15.56 -24.48 -29.55
N VAL A 295 -14.57 -23.88 -30.20
CA VAL A 295 -13.61 -22.94 -29.60
C VAL A 295 -13.81 -21.56 -30.23
N LYS A 296 -13.72 -20.50 -29.42
CA LYS A 296 -13.69 -19.11 -29.90
C LYS A 296 -12.27 -18.56 -29.85
N ALA A 297 -12.03 -17.53 -30.65
CA ALA A 297 -10.73 -16.92 -30.87
C ALA A 297 -10.89 -15.43 -31.16
N THR A 298 -9.78 -14.69 -31.18
CA THR A 298 -9.76 -13.26 -31.54
C THR A 298 -8.87 -13.05 -32.77
N PHE A 299 -9.39 -12.39 -33.81
CA PHE A 299 -8.68 -12.14 -35.06
C PHE A 299 -8.32 -10.66 -35.15
N PHE A 300 -7.03 -10.32 -35.16
CA PHE A 300 -6.54 -8.97 -35.41
C PHE A 300 -6.26 -8.82 -36.90
N VAL A 301 -7.14 -8.11 -37.60
CA VAL A 301 -7.12 -8.05 -39.07
C VAL A 301 -6.51 -6.75 -39.59
N LEU A 302 -5.89 -6.83 -40.77
CA LEU A 302 -5.37 -5.66 -41.48
C LEU A 302 -6.49 -4.96 -42.25
N GLY A 303 -6.57 -3.63 -42.10
CA GLY A 303 -7.58 -2.81 -42.78
C GLY A 303 -7.57 -2.99 -44.31
N LYS A 304 -6.38 -3.06 -44.92
CA LYS A 304 -6.23 -3.27 -46.37
C LYS A 304 -6.81 -4.60 -46.87
N ASN A 305 -6.93 -5.61 -45.99
CA ASN A 305 -7.43 -6.93 -46.34
C ASN A 305 -8.96 -7.06 -46.18
N ILE A 306 -9.64 -6.02 -45.68
CA ILE A 306 -11.10 -6.04 -45.47
C ILE A 306 -11.86 -6.03 -46.81
N ALA A 307 -11.42 -5.20 -47.75
CA ALA A 307 -12.08 -5.06 -49.04
C ALA A 307 -12.06 -6.39 -49.82
N GLY A 308 -13.24 -6.89 -50.20
CA GLY A 308 -13.42 -8.19 -50.85
C GLY A 308 -13.49 -9.39 -49.90
N ASN A 309 -13.29 -9.19 -48.60
CA ASN A 309 -13.41 -10.23 -47.56
C ASN A 309 -14.48 -9.88 -46.52
N GLU A 310 -15.41 -8.97 -46.82
CA GLU A 310 -16.40 -8.46 -45.88
C GLU A 310 -17.28 -9.57 -45.30
N ASP A 311 -17.66 -10.56 -46.12
CA ASP A 311 -18.47 -11.69 -45.67
C ASP A 311 -17.70 -12.65 -44.76
N LEU A 312 -16.37 -12.74 -44.93
CA LEU A 312 -15.52 -13.52 -44.05
C LEU A 312 -15.39 -12.86 -42.66
N LEU A 313 -15.31 -11.53 -42.60
CA LEU A 313 -15.38 -10.79 -41.33
C LEU A 313 -16.74 -11.00 -40.63
N LYS A 314 -17.85 -10.90 -41.39
CA LYS A 314 -19.20 -11.18 -40.85
C LYS A 314 -19.30 -12.61 -40.34
N ARG A 315 -18.69 -13.58 -41.04
CA ARG A 315 -18.62 -14.97 -40.64
C ARG A 315 -17.91 -15.12 -39.28
N MET A 316 -16.72 -14.53 -39.11
CA MET A 316 -16.00 -14.53 -37.83
C MET A 316 -16.91 -14.07 -36.69
N LYS A 317 -17.58 -12.92 -36.86
CA LYS A 317 -18.48 -12.36 -35.85
C LYS A 317 -19.70 -13.26 -35.60
N SER A 318 -20.31 -13.80 -36.66
CA SER A 318 -21.50 -14.66 -36.55
C SER A 318 -21.22 -16.00 -35.85
N GLU A 319 -20.00 -16.52 -35.98
CA GLU A 319 -19.58 -17.75 -35.32
C GLU A 319 -19.10 -17.51 -33.87
N GLY A 320 -19.19 -16.26 -33.38
CA GLY A 320 -18.88 -15.88 -32.00
C GLY A 320 -17.41 -15.56 -31.75
N HIS A 321 -16.61 -15.34 -32.80
CA HIS A 321 -15.25 -14.83 -32.66
C HIS A 321 -15.26 -13.31 -32.50
N VAL A 322 -14.15 -12.78 -31.99
CA VAL A 322 -13.94 -11.33 -31.87
C VAL A 322 -13.01 -10.87 -32.99
N VAL A 323 -13.34 -9.75 -33.62
CA VAL A 323 -12.50 -9.10 -34.64
C VAL A 323 -11.92 -7.83 -34.05
N GLY A 324 -10.60 -7.73 -34.05
CA GLY A 324 -9.80 -6.60 -33.59
C GLY A 324 -8.99 -5.98 -34.73
N ASN A 325 -8.35 -4.87 -34.43
CA ASN A 325 -7.63 -4.04 -35.37
C ASN A 325 -6.13 -4.33 -35.36
N HIS A 326 -5.52 -4.53 -36.53
CA HIS A 326 -4.09 -4.76 -36.67
C HIS A 326 -3.37 -3.71 -37.52
N SER A 327 -3.84 -2.45 -37.51
CA SER A 327 -3.47 -1.37 -38.45
C SER A 327 -3.98 -1.60 -39.88
N TRP A 328 -3.74 -0.62 -40.76
CA TRP A 328 -4.21 -0.70 -42.14
C TRP A 328 -3.32 -1.59 -43.00
N ASP A 329 -2.02 -1.35 -43.02
CA ASP A 329 -1.10 -2.04 -43.93
C ASP A 329 0.16 -2.66 -43.29
N HIS A 330 0.18 -2.79 -41.96
CA HIS A 330 1.22 -3.43 -41.15
C HIS A 330 2.56 -2.65 -41.01
N PRO A 331 2.57 -1.32 -40.83
CA PRO A 331 3.80 -0.57 -40.59
C PRO A 331 4.24 -0.70 -39.13
N VAL A 332 5.51 -0.40 -38.86
CA VAL A 332 6.00 -0.22 -37.48
C VAL A 332 5.47 1.12 -36.96
N LEU A 333 4.33 1.10 -36.25
CA LEU A 333 3.59 2.32 -35.87
C LEU A 333 4.45 3.34 -35.10
N SER A 334 5.33 2.87 -34.22
CA SER A 334 6.24 3.74 -33.44
C SER A 334 7.29 4.50 -34.27
N LYS A 335 7.45 4.18 -35.56
CA LYS A 335 8.34 4.89 -36.49
C LYS A 335 7.62 5.92 -37.36
N LEU A 336 6.30 6.01 -37.27
CA LEU A 336 5.50 6.98 -37.99
C LEU A 336 5.33 8.27 -37.17
N SER A 337 4.84 9.32 -37.83
CA SER A 337 4.30 10.47 -37.09
C SER A 337 3.07 10.03 -36.29
N LEU A 338 2.76 10.74 -35.19
CA LEU A 338 1.58 10.44 -34.36
C LEU A 338 0.29 10.41 -35.20
N GLU A 339 0.09 11.37 -36.10
CA GLU A 339 -1.11 11.44 -36.93
C GLU A 339 -1.17 10.31 -37.97
N ASP A 340 -0.05 9.92 -38.58
CA ASP A 340 -0.02 8.79 -39.52
C ASP A 340 -0.29 7.46 -38.81
N ALA A 341 0.28 7.28 -37.61
CA ALA A 341 0.03 6.10 -36.78
C ALA A 341 -1.43 6.02 -36.32
N LYS A 342 -2.02 7.14 -35.89
CA LYS A 342 -3.45 7.22 -35.56
C LYS A 342 -4.30 6.88 -36.77
N LYS A 343 -3.98 7.45 -37.94
CA LYS A 343 -4.72 7.21 -39.18
C LYS A 343 -4.75 5.74 -39.57
N GLN A 344 -3.62 5.04 -39.46
CA GLN A 344 -3.53 3.58 -39.68
C GLN A 344 -4.54 2.79 -38.83
N ILE A 345 -4.72 3.23 -37.58
CA ILE A 345 -5.64 2.58 -36.64
C ILE A 345 -7.08 3.01 -36.93
N THR A 346 -7.37 4.30 -37.05
CA THR A 346 -8.74 4.82 -37.22
C THR A 346 -9.34 4.43 -38.56
N ASP A 347 -8.57 4.43 -39.65
CA ASP A 347 -9.06 3.97 -40.96
C ASP A 347 -9.51 2.49 -40.90
N THR A 348 -8.80 1.68 -40.11
CA THR A 348 -9.14 0.28 -39.89
C THR A 348 -10.36 0.14 -38.97
N GLU A 349 -10.48 0.94 -37.91
CA GLU A 349 -11.68 0.99 -37.05
C GLU A 349 -12.93 1.36 -37.86
N ASP A 350 -12.83 2.35 -38.74
CA ASP A 350 -13.93 2.81 -39.58
C ASP A 350 -14.36 1.72 -40.56
N ALA A 351 -13.41 1.04 -41.21
CA ALA A 351 -13.69 -0.07 -42.11
C ALA A 351 -14.34 -1.27 -41.37
N LEU A 352 -13.82 -1.63 -40.20
CA LEU A 352 -14.40 -2.68 -39.35
C LEU A 352 -15.83 -2.32 -38.91
N THR A 353 -16.04 -1.10 -38.44
CA THR A 353 -17.36 -0.62 -37.99
C THR A 353 -18.35 -0.59 -39.14
N LYS A 354 -17.92 -0.18 -40.34
CA LYS A 354 -18.75 -0.19 -41.54
C LYS A 354 -19.23 -1.60 -41.93
N VAL A 355 -18.37 -2.62 -41.79
CA VAL A 355 -18.69 -4.00 -42.19
C VAL A 355 -19.46 -4.74 -41.09
N LEU A 356 -19.06 -4.58 -39.83
CA LEU A 356 -19.55 -5.36 -38.70
C LEU A 356 -20.62 -4.64 -37.87
N GLY A 357 -20.84 -3.35 -38.09
CA GLY A 357 -21.76 -2.49 -37.34
C GLY A 357 -21.27 -2.09 -35.95
N SER A 358 -20.15 -2.63 -35.47
CA SER A 358 -19.53 -2.26 -34.20
C SER A 358 -18.06 -2.67 -34.19
N SER A 359 -17.24 -1.92 -33.46
CA SER A 359 -15.85 -2.29 -33.14
C SER A 359 -15.79 -3.00 -31.77
N SER A 360 -14.82 -3.89 -31.60
CA SER A 360 -14.44 -4.48 -30.32
C SER A 360 -13.59 -3.54 -29.46
N LYS A 361 -13.09 -2.43 -30.04
CA LYS A 361 -12.13 -1.49 -29.45
C LYS A 361 -10.80 -2.13 -29.02
N LEU A 362 -10.45 -3.27 -29.62
CA LEU A 362 -9.18 -3.96 -29.40
C LEU A 362 -8.23 -3.69 -30.55
N MET A 363 -7.00 -3.28 -30.25
CA MET A 363 -5.97 -3.01 -31.24
C MET A 363 -4.69 -3.75 -30.88
N ARG A 364 -4.13 -4.50 -31.82
CA ARG A 364 -2.80 -5.10 -31.67
C ARG A 364 -1.82 -4.36 -32.58
N PRO A 365 -0.81 -3.67 -32.03
CA PRO A 365 0.23 -3.02 -32.82
C PRO A 365 1.04 -4.05 -33.61
N PRO A 366 1.26 -3.86 -34.92
CA PRO A 366 2.23 -4.65 -35.68
C PRO A 366 3.57 -4.72 -34.94
N TYR A 367 4.15 -5.92 -34.89
CA TYR A 367 5.42 -6.20 -34.20
C TYR A 367 5.45 -5.87 -32.70
N GLY A 368 4.29 -5.59 -32.08
CA GLY A 368 4.21 -5.10 -30.70
C GLY A 368 4.77 -3.68 -30.51
N ALA A 369 4.94 -2.91 -31.59
CA ALA A 369 5.62 -1.62 -31.57
C ALA A 369 4.64 -0.44 -31.46
N ILE A 370 4.57 0.18 -30.28
CA ILE A 370 3.68 1.30 -29.97
C ILE A 370 4.36 2.35 -29.09
N THR A 371 3.83 3.58 -29.03
CA THR A 371 4.29 4.65 -28.11
C THR A 371 3.14 5.10 -27.20
N ASP A 372 3.47 5.68 -26.05
CA ASP A 372 2.50 6.23 -25.10
C ASP A 372 1.63 7.30 -25.74
N ASP A 373 2.20 8.17 -26.56
CA ASP A 373 1.46 9.21 -27.30
C ASP A 373 0.39 8.60 -28.21
N ILE A 374 0.70 7.52 -28.93
CA ILE A 374 -0.29 6.84 -29.77
C ILE A 374 -1.38 6.23 -28.88
N ARG A 375 -1.01 5.52 -27.81
CA ARG A 375 -1.98 4.87 -26.91
C ARG A 375 -2.95 5.86 -26.27
N ASN A 376 -2.41 6.94 -25.72
CA ASN A 376 -3.17 7.98 -25.03
C ASN A 376 -4.01 8.84 -25.98
N SER A 377 -3.80 8.73 -27.30
CA SER A 377 -4.57 9.46 -28.31
C SER A 377 -5.81 8.73 -28.83
N LEU A 378 -6.03 7.46 -28.43
CA LEU A 378 -7.07 6.59 -28.97
C LEU A 378 -7.81 5.83 -27.87
N ASP A 379 -9.15 5.86 -27.89
CA ASP A 379 -10.02 5.15 -26.93
C ASP A 379 -10.13 3.64 -27.25
N LEU A 380 -8.99 2.96 -27.25
CA LEU A 380 -8.80 1.55 -27.57
C LEU A 380 -7.94 0.86 -26.50
N SER A 381 -8.12 -0.45 -26.32
CA SER A 381 -7.23 -1.27 -25.51
C SER A 381 -6.18 -1.93 -26.41
N PHE A 382 -4.91 -1.88 -25.99
CA PHE A 382 -3.78 -2.36 -26.78
C PHE A 382 -3.39 -3.78 -26.36
N ILE A 383 -3.67 -4.76 -27.22
CA ILE A 383 -3.55 -6.18 -26.92
C ILE A 383 -2.27 -6.75 -27.52
N MET A 384 -1.34 -7.12 -26.65
CA MET A 384 -0.08 -7.78 -27.00
C MET A 384 -0.26 -9.31 -26.83
N TRP A 385 0.80 -10.00 -26.47
CA TRP A 385 0.81 -11.44 -26.18
C TRP A 385 1.96 -11.76 -25.22
N ASN A 386 1.82 -12.87 -24.49
CA ASN A 386 2.88 -13.44 -23.66
C ASN A 386 3.42 -14.77 -24.20
N VAL A 387 2.78 -15.34 -25.22
CA VAL A 387 3.20 -16.56 -25.90
C VAL A 387 3.24 -16.31 -27.40
N ASP A 388 4.44 -16.32 -27.98
CA ASP A 388 4.62 -16.32 -29.44
C ASP A 388 4.78 -17.77 -29.91
N SER A 389 3.90 -18.23 -30.79
CA SER A 389 3.95 -19.58 -31.36
C SER A 389 5.11 -19.77 -32.35
N LEU A 390 5.75 -18.67 -32.77
CA LEU A 390 6.82 -18.63 -33.77
C LEU A 390 6.41 -19.28 -35.10
N ASP A 391 5.13 -19.31 -35.42
CA ASP A 391 4.59 -19.90 -36.64
C ASP A 391 5.03 -19.16 -37.91
N TRP A 392 5.09 -17.82 -37.84
CA TRP A 392 5.64 -16.94 -38.88
C TRP A 392 7.10 -17.26 -39.22
N LYS A 393 7.87 -17.77 -38.26
CA LYS A 393 9.29 -18.11 -38.39
C LYS A 393 9.51 -19.58 -38.76
N SER A 394 8.94 -20.49 -37.99
CA SER A 394 9.18 -21.93 -38.11
C SER A 394 8.47 -22.54 -39.31
N LYS A 395 7.24 -22.09 -39.59
CA LYS A 395 6.35 -22.64 -40.63
C LYS A 395 6.24 -24.17 -40.55
N ASN A 396 6.29 -24.72 -39.34
CA ASN A 396 6.30 -26.16 -39.09
C ASN A 396 5.32 -26.52 -37.97
N GLU A 397 4.37 -27.41 -38.27
CA GLU A 397 3.27 -27.77 -37.37
C GLU A 397 3.74 -28.28 -35.99
N SER A 398 4.76 -29.15 -35.99
CA SER A 398 5.29 -29.74 -34.75
C SER A 398 6.07 -28.72 -33.92
N ALA A 399 6.81 -27.82 -34.56
CA ALA A 399 7.50 -26.74 -33.87
C ALA A 399 6.51 -25.79 -33.21
N ILE A 400 5.45 -25.38 -33.93
CA ILE A 400 4.38 -24.52 -33.40
C ILE A 400 3.76 -25.16 -32.16
N LEU A 401 3.36 -26.45 -32.25
CA LEU A 401 2.81 -27.17 -31.10
C LEU A 401 3.79 -27.21 -29.92
N THR A 402 5.08 -27.40 -30.17
CA THR A 402 6.11 -27.48 -29.13
C THR A 402 6.24 -26.15 -28.38
N GLU A 403 6.20 -25.01 -29.09
CA GLU A 403 6.21 -23.69 -28.45
C GLU A 403 4.98 -23.48 -27.56
N ILE A 404 3.79 -23.87 -28.03
CA ILE A 404 2.57 -23.82 -27.22
C ILE A 404 2.69 -24.69 -25.97
N GLN A 405 3.21 -25.91 -26.10
CA GLN A 405 3.36 -26.85 -25.00
C GLN A 405 4.28 -26.32 -23.89
N HIS A 406 5.34 -25.60 -24.27
CA HIS A 406 6.33 -25.07 -23.33
C HIS A 406 5.95 -23.74 -22.70
N GLN A 407 5.23 -22.87 -23.43
CA GLN A 407 5.07 -21.48 -23.03
C GLN A 407 3.67 -21.15 -22.45
N VAL A 408 2.62 -21.91 -22.81
CA VAL A 408 1.27 -21.58 -22.35
C VAL A 408 1.12 -21.76 -20.85
N ARG A 409 0.62 -20.71 -20.20
CA ARG A 409 0.25 -20.66 -18.78
C ARG A 409 -1.19 -20.18 -18.61
N ASN A 410 -1.70 -20.24 -17.38
CA ASN A 410 -3.01 -19.71 -17.04
C ASN A 410 -3.11 -18.24 -17.44
N GLY A 411 -4.13 -17.90 -18.23
CA GLY A 411 -4.35 -16.54 -18.69
C GLY A 411 -3.54 -16.13 -19.92
N SER A 412 -2.83 -17.05 -20.57
CA SER A 412 -2.03 -16.71 -21.76
C SER A 412 -2.87 -16.18 -22.93
N ILE A 413 -2.29 -15.19 -23.61
CA ILE A 413 -2.69 -14.73 -24.94
C ILE A 413 -1.65 -15.26 -25.94
N VAL A 414 -2.10 -16.09 -26.87
CA VAL A 414 -1.25 -16.80 -27.83
C VAL A 414 -1.28 -16.10 -29.18
N LEU A 415 -0.12 -15.65 -29.65
CA LEU A 415 0.07 -15.09 -31.00
C LEU A 415 0.26 -16.21 -32.04
N MET A 416 -0.57 -16.16 -33.08
CA MET A 416 -0.49 -16.98 -34.30
C MET A 416 -0.88 -16.13 -35.51
N HIS A 417 -0.70 -16.65 -36.72
CA HIS A 417 -1.01 -15.98 -37.98
C HIS A 417 -1.85 -16.91 -38.86
N ASP A 418 -3.14 -16.57 -39.07
CA ASP A 418 -4.07 -17.39 -39.86
C ASP A 418 -3.88 -17.27 -41.37
N ILE A 419 -2.81 -16.60 -41.81
CA ILE A 419 -2.39 -16.46 -43.20
C ILE A 419 -1.42 -17.57 -43.66
N HIS A 420 -1.07 -18.50 -42.77
CA HIS A 420 -0.11 -19.58 -43.03
C HIS A 420 -0.75 -20.97 -42.91
N GLY A 421 -0.55 -21.82 -43.92
CA GLY A 421 -1.09 -23.19 -43.92
C GLY A 421 -0.56 -24.05 -42.77
N ALA A 422 0.71 -23.89 -42.39
CA ALA A 422 1.29 -24.62 -41.26
C ALA A 422 0.58 -24.30 -39.93
N THR A 423 0.18 -23.04 -39.71
CA THR A 423 -0.59 -22.62 -38.53
C THR A 423 -1.97 -23.28 -38.51
N VAL A 424 -2.68 -23.24 -39.63
CA VAL A 424 -4.01 -23.86 -39.77
C VAL A 424 -3.94 -25.37 -39.54
N ASN A 425 -2.93 -26.05 -40.11
CA ASN A 425 -2.76 -27.49 -39.94
C ASN A 425 -2.37 -27.90 -38.51
N ALA A 426 -1.64 -27.04 -37.78
CA ALA A 426 -1.27 -27.29 -36.39
C ALA A 426 -2.44 -27.11 -35.42
N LEU A 427 -3.42 -26.27 -35.77
CA LEU A 427 -4.51 -25.84 -34.91
C LEU A 427 -5.31 -26.98 -34.25
N PRO A 428 -5.68 -28.08 -34.94
CA PRO A 428 -6.35 -29.21 -34.31
C PRO A 428 -5.58 -29.79 -33.12
N LYS A 429 -4.28 -30.06 -33.29
CA LYS A 429 -3.42 -30.64 -32.24
C LYS A 429 -3.19 -29.67 -31.09
N ILE A 430 -3.07 -28.37 -31.39
CA ILE A 430 -2.97 -27.31 -30.38
C ILE A 430 -4.23 -27.32 -29.49
N ILE A 431 -5.42 -27.35 -30.11
CA ILE A 431 -6.68 -27.33 -29.37
C ILE A 431 -6.84 -28.60 -28.53
N GLU A 432 -6.55 -29.77 -29.10
CA GLU A 432 -6.60 -31.05 -28.40
C GLU A 432 -5.69 -31.05 -27.17
N TYR A 433 -4.41 -30.71 -27.33
CA TYR A 433 -3.45 -30.64 -26.23
C TYR A 433 -3.92 -29.71 -25.11
N LEU A 434 -4.33 -28.48 -25.44
CA LEU A 434 -4.74 -27.51 -24.42
C LEU A 434 -6.02 -27.94 -23.70
N LYS A 435 -6.98 -28.59 -24.39
CA LYS A 435 -8.15 -29.20 -23.73
C LYS A 435 -7.75 -30.34 -22.79
N GLU A 436 -6.83 -31.21 -23.21
CA GLU A 436 -6.30 -32.28 -22.36
C GLU A 436 -5.60 -31.74 -21.11
N GLN A 437 -4.91 -30.60 -21.23
CA GLN A 437 -4.33 -29.89 -20.09
C GLN A 437 -5.36 -29.15 -19.21
N GLY A 438 -6.64 -29.19 -19.57
CA GLY A 438 -7.75 -28.60 -18.82
C GLY A 438 -7.97 -27.11 -19.08
N TYR A 439 -7.47 -26.55 -20.19
CA TYR A 439 -7.72 -25.17 -20.55
C TYR A 439 -9.12 -24.96 -21.13
N THR A 440 -9.75 -23.87 -20.71
CA THR A 440 -10.92 -23.29 -21.34
C THR A 440 -10.47 -22.20 -22.31
N PHE A 441 -10.96 -22.26 -23.54
CA PHE A 441 -10.68 -21.26 -24.56
C PHE A 441 -11.62 -20.08 -24.39
N VAL A 442 -11.05 -18.87 -24.45
CA VAL A 442 -11.79 -17.62 -24.29
C VAL A 442 -11.35 -16.61 -25.35
N THR A 443 -12.24 -15.71 -25.71
CA THR A 443 -11.90 -14.51 -26.48
C THR A 443 -11.18 -13.49 -25.60
N ILE A 444 -10.52 -12.49 -26.20
CA ILE A 444 -9.86 -11.43 -25.42
C ILE A 444 -10.84 -10.67 -24.49
N PRO A 445 -12.07 -10.29 -24.93
CA PRO A 445 -13.05 -9.68 -24.04
C PRO A 445 -13.46 -10.57 -22.86
N GLU A 446 -13.60 -11.89 -23.06
CA GLU A 446 -13.91 -12.82 -21.97
C GLU A 446 -12.73 -12.97 -20.99
N LEU A 447 -11.50 -13.00 -21.53
CA LEU A 447 -10.27 -13.10 -20.75
C LEU A 447 -10.09 -11.88 -19.83
N LEU A 448 -10.17 -10.68 -20.42
CA LEU A 448 -9.82 -9.42 -19.75
C LEU A 448 -11.02 -8.76 -19.07
N ASN A 449 -12.25 -8.95 -19.55
CA ASN A 449 -13.50 -8.46 -18.93
C ASN A 449 -13.43 -7.00 -18.42
N SER A 450 -13.68 -6.77 -17.13
CA SER A 450 -13.63 -5.46 -16.47
C SER A 450 -12.24 -4.82 -16.42
N ARG A 451 -11.18 -5.59 -16.73
CA ARG A 451 -9.81 -5.06 -16.82
C ARG A 451 -9.60 -4.21 -18.06
N LEU A 452 -10.39 -4.38 -19.12
CA LEU A 452 -10.26 -3.59 -20.36
C LEU A 452 -10.54 -2.10 -20.08
N LYS A 453 -9.54 -1.28 -20.37
CA LYS A 453 -9.55 0.18 -20.26
C LYS A 453 -8.93 0.76 -21.53
N ALA A 454 -9.35 1.97 -21.89
CA ALA A 454 -8.73 2.71 -22.97
C ALA A 454 -7.25 2.98 -22.64
N HIS A 455 -6.42 3.06 -23.66
CA HIS A 455 -4.99 3.40 -23.60
C HIS A 455 -4.07 2.33 -22.98
N GLU A 456 -4.62 1.43 -22.17
CA GLU A 456 -3.86 0.40 -21.46
C GLU A 456 -3.34 -0.72 -22.37
N MET A 457 -2.24 -1.35 -21.94
CA MET A 457 -1.61 -2.48 -22.62
C MET A 457 -1.84 -3.79 -21.85
N TYR A 458 -2.08 -4.87 -22.59
CA TYR A 458 -2.35 -6.20 -22.01
C TYR A 458 -1.52 -7.26 -22.72
N TYR A 459 -0.66 -7.98 -21.98
CA TYR A 459 0.15 -9.08 -22.53
C TYR A 459 -0.43 -10.46 -22.19
N ASP A 460 -1.15 -10.56 -21.07
CA ASP A 460 -1.89 -11.73 -20.64
C ASP A 460 -3.12 -11.29 -19.82
N ARG A 461 -3.79 -12.23 -19.14
CA ARG A 461 -4.93 -11.91 -18.27
C ARG A 461 -4.57 -11.04 -17.06
N ASP A 462 -3.39 -11.25 -16.50
CA ASP A 462 -3.09 -10.90 -15.10
C ASP A 462 -2.23 -9.64 -14.96
N GLN A 463 -1.53 -9.23 -16.01
CA GLN A 463 -0.80 -7.94 -16.06
C GLN A 463 -1.71 -6.72 -16.04
#